data_AF-A0A7W0VLH8-F1
#
_entry.id   AF-A0A7W0VLH8-F1
#
_cell.length_a   1.000
_cell.length_b   1.000
_cell.length_c   1.000
_cell.angle_alpha   90.00
_cell.angle_beta   90.00
_cell.angle_gamma   90.00
#
_symmetry.space_group_name_H-M   'P 1'
#
loop_
_entity.id
_entity.type
_entity.pdbx_description
1 polymer ?
#
loop_
_entity_poly.entity_id
_entity_poly.type
_entity_poly.pdbx_seq_one_letter_code
_entity_poly.pdbx_strand_id
1 'polypeptide(L)'
;MLKFPTMDGARLTVGASESQMWLDETGLDPRGERHWYVEITLDSDDPRTRFELNIYPEEWNFVFRSGKRVSSIRLTDQPYVHGCDDHQLLDSVPALAKVPTFLSALEQRFAITFVRHRAVVRSTFLRGSSIVKPWLVFV
;
A
#
# COMPACT_ATOMS: atom_id res chain seq x y z
N MET A 1 33.99 2.95 16.34
CA MET A 1 32.64 2.41 16.57
C MET A 1 31.66 3.55 16.39
N LEU A 2 31.09 3.69 15.19
CA LEU A 2 30.16 4.78 14.87
C LEU A 2 28.79 4.42 15.44
N LYS A 3 28.34 5.18 16.45
CA LYS A 3 26.97 5.12 16.94
C LYS A 3 26.07 5.79 15.89
N PHE A 4 25.19 5.01 15.29
CA PHE A 4 24.09 5.57 14.50
C PHE A 4 23.17 6.35 15.45
N PRO A 5 22.68 7.54 15.06
CA PRO A 5 21.70 8.25 15.87
C PRO A 5 20.43 7.40 15.91
N THR A 6 20.06 6.98 17.12
CA THR A 6 18.74 6.46 17.44
C THR A 6 17.76 7.56 17.02
N MET A 7 16.78 7.25 16.17
CA MET A 7 15.74 8.22 15.84
C MET A 7 15.02 8.59 17.14
N ASP A 8 15.20 9.83 17.57
CA ASP A 8 14.57 10.42 18.74
C ASP A 8 13.06 10.26 18.65
N GLY A 9 12.48 9.57 19.65
CA GLY A 9 11.23 9.86 20.38
C GLY A 9 9.96 10.40 19.70
N ALA A 10 9.91 10.57 18.38
CA ALA A 10 8.73 10.97 17.66
C ALA A 10 7.78 9.79 17.63
N ARG A 11 6.57 9.99 18.18
CA ARG A 11 5.50 9.02 18.06
C ARG A 11 5.25 8.79 16.58
N LEU A 12 5.54 7.59 16.10
CA LEU A 12 5.23 7.21 14.72
C LEU A 12 3.72 7.40 14.52
N THR A 13 3.36 7.97 13.37
CA THR A 13 1.96 7.97 12.92
C THR A 13 1.49 6.53 12.76
N VAL A 14 0.18 6.29 12.72
CA VAL A 14 -0.36 4.94 12.48
C VAL A 14 0.15 4.39 11.14
N GLY A 15 0.11 5.19 10.09
CA GLY A 15 0.61 4.85 8.77
C GLY A 15 2.11 4.51 8.77
N ALA A 16 2.93 5.30 9.45
CA ALA A 16 4.36 5.00 9.60
C ALA A 16 4.60 3.68 10.33
N SER A 17 3.86 3.44 11.42
CA SER A 17 3.93 2.19 12.18
C SER A 17 3.54 0.98 11.32
N GLU A 18 2.46 1.09 10.54
CA GLU A 18 2.02 0.02 9.65
C GLU A 18 3.01 -0.23 8.51
N SER A 19 3.55 0.83 7.91
CA SER A 19 4.61 0.74 6.89
C SER A 19 5.84 0.00 7.43
N GLN A 20 6.27 0.32 8.65
CA GLN A 20 7.40 -0.36 9.29
C GLN A 20 7.08 -1.84 9.60
N MET A 21 5.91 -2.13 10.17
CA MET A 21 5.50 -3.52 10.44
C MET A 21 5.45 -4.36 9.16
N TRP A 22 4.87 -3.81 8.09
CA TRP A 22 4.81 -4.47 6.79
C TRP A 22 6.22 -4.73 6.21
N LEU A 23 7.12 -3.77 6.35
CA LEU A 23 8.51 -3.91 5.93
C LEU A 23 9.21 -5.08 6.67
N ASP A 24 9.02 -5.14 8.00
CA ASP A 24 9.58 -6.18 8.85
C ASP A 24 9.01 -7.57 8.49
N GLU A 25 7.69 -7.67 8.28
CA GLU A 25 7.00 -8.92 7.90
C GLU A 25 7.41 -9.42 6.51
N THR A 26 7.66 -8.51 5.57
CA THR A 26 8.08 -8.87 4.21
C THR A 26 9.58 -9.15 4.08
N GLY A 27 10.37 -8.81 5.11
CA GLY A 27 11.82 -8.95 5.10
C GLY A 27 12.51 -8.02 4.10
N LEU A 28 11.85 -6.93 3.70
CA LEU A 28 12.45 -5.89 2.88
C LEU A 28 13.43 -5.09 3.74
N ASP A 29 14.69 -5.02 3.32
CA ASP A 29 15.72 -4.25 4.03
C ASP A 29 15.95 -2.91 3.33
N PRO A 30 15.67 -1.76 3.98
CA PRO A 30 15.92 -0.44 3.42
C PRO A 30 17.40 -0.09 3.35
N ARG A 31 18.31 -0.92 3.88
CA ARG A 31 19.76 -0.72 3.84
C ARG A 31 20.20 0.66 4.37
N GLY A 32 19.40 1.23 5.27
CA GLY A 32 19.62 2.58 5.81
C GLY A 32 19.16 3.73 4.89
N GLU A 33 18.46 3.46 3.80
CA GLU A 33 17.78 4.48 3.00
C GLU A 33 16.67 5.14 3.81
N ARG A 34 16.80 6.45 4.06
CA ARG A 34 15.80 7.24 4.79
C ARG A 34 14.54 7.54 3.97
N HIS A 35 14.58 7.35 2.66
CA HIS A 35 13.51 7.71 1.73
C HIS A 35 13.14 6.52 0.83
N TRP A 36 12.98 5.35 1.43
CA TRP A 36 12.55 4.15 0.70
C TRP A 36 11.09 4.30 0.23
N TYR A 37 10.71 3.57 -0.81
CA TYR A 37 9.30 3.51 -1.23
C TYR A 37 8.94 2.19 -1.90
N VAL A 38 7.65 1.88 -1.91
CA VAL A 38 7.03 0.83 -2.72
C VAL A 38 5.75 1.37 -3.34
N GLU A 39 5.70 1.41 -4.65
CA GLU A 39 4.52 1.78 -5.44
C GLU A 39 4.05 0.54 -6.21
N ILE A 40 2.77 0.24 -6.09
CA ILE A 40 2.14 -0.95 -6.68
C ILE A 40 0.98 -0.48 -7.53
N THR A 41 0.92 -0.96 -8.77
CA THR A 41 -0.24 -0.79 -9.64
C THR A 41 -0.81 -2.15 -10.02
N LEU A 42 -2.12 -2.29 -9.84
CA LEU A 42 -2.93 -3.44 -10.18
C LEU A 42 -4.00 -3.05 -11.18
N ASP A 43 -3.89 -3.58 -12.39
CA ASP A 43 -5.00 -3.57 -13.34
C ASP A 43 -5.97 -4.73 -13.03
N SER A 44 -7.24 -4.54 -13.39
CA SER A 44 -8.25 -5.60 -13.33
C SER A 44 -8.57 -6.18 -14.71
N ASP A 45 -9.46 -7.17 -14.76
CA ASP A 45 -10.09 -7.66 -15.98
C ASP A 45 -10.99 -6.63 -16.67
N ASP A 46 -11.46 -5.59 -15.97
CA ASP A 46 -12.01 -4.37 -16.56
C ASP A 46 -10.92 -3.32 -16.79
N PRO A 47 -10.66 -2.87 -18.03
CA PRO A 47 -9.65 -1.84 -18.33
C PRO A 47 -9.96 -0.47 -17.72
N ARG A 48 -11.20 -0.24 -17.25
CA ARG A 48 -11.61 0.98 -16.54
C ARG A 48 -11.43 0.90 -15.03
N THR A 49 -10.92 -0.22 -14.53
CA THR A 49 -10.72 -0.42 -13.10
C THR A 49 -9.26 -0.72 -12.77
N ARG A 50 -8.74 0.04 -11.79
CA ARG A 50 -7.33 0.00 -11.36
C ARG A 50 -7.23 0.30 -9.87
N PHE A 51 -6.28 -0.36 -9.22
CA PHE A 51 -5.87 -0.08 -7.85
C PHE A 51 -4.39 0.31 -7.81
N GLU A 52 -4.07 1.35 -7.04
CA GLU A 52 -2.72 1.85 -6.82
C GLU A 52 -2.48 1.88 -5.30
N LEU A 53 -1.33 1.39 -4.84
CA LEU A 53 -0.91 1.45 -3.44
C LEU A 53 0.50 2.01 -3.38
N ASN A 54 0.70 3.04 -2.55
CA ASN A 54 2.00 3.64 -2.32
C ASN A 54 2.33 3.55 -0.84
N ILE A 55 3.50 3.00 -0.52
CA ILE A 55 3.99 2.76 0.84
C ILE A 55 5.30 3.52 1.00
N TYR A 56 5.34 4.38 2.00
CA TYR A 56 6.48 5.23 2.37
C TYR A 56 6.81 5.05 3.86
N PRO A 57 7.97 5.53 4.34
CA PRO A 57 8.37 5.38 5.74
C PRO A 57 7.38 6.04 6.71
N GLU A 58 6.79 7.17 6.31
CA GLU A 58 5.94 7.99 7.19
C GLU A 58 4.44 7.69 7.06
N GLU A 59 4.04 7.00 6.00
CA GLU A 59 2.64 6.85 5.60
C GLU A 59 2.45 5.84 4.47
N TRP A 60 1.19 5.51 4.19
CA TRP A 60 0.83 4.83 2.96
C TRP A 60 -0.52 5.37 2.45
N ASN A 61 -0.80 5.15 1.16
CA ASN A 61 -2.05 5.57 0.54
C ASN A 61 -2.46 4.61 -0.56
N PHE A 62 -3.74 4.60 -0.88
CA PHE A 62 -4.24 3.89 -2.05
C PHE A 62 -5.20 4.72 -2.87
N VAL A 63 -5.25 4.40 -4.16
CA VAL A 63 -6.25 4.92 -5.09
C VAL A 63 -6.97 3.75 -5.75
N PHE A 64 -8.29 3.75 -5.69
CA PHE A 64 -9.14 2.82 -6.41
C PHE A 64 -9.97 3.60 -7.44
N ARG A 65 -9.82 3.25 -8.72
CA ARG A 65 -10.60 3.78 -9.83
C ARG A 65 -11.47 2.68 -10.38
N SER A 66 -12.75 2.96 -10.63
CA SER A 66 -13.64 2.07 -11.38
C SER A 66 -14.62 2.91 -12.21
N GLY A 67 -14.54 2.77 -13.53
CA GLY A 67 -15.30 3.58 -14.47
C GLY A 67 -14.91 5.06 -14.38
N LYS A 68 -15.88 5.92 -14.01
CA LYS A 68 -15.66 7.37 -13.84
C LYS A 68 -15.43 7.79 -12.38
N ARG A 69 -15.50 6.84 -11.45
CA ARG A 69 -15.45 7.09 -10.00
C ARG A 69 -14.07 6.78 -9.44
N VAL A 70 -13.65 7.56 -8.45
CA VAL A 70 -12.36 7.40 -7.80
C VAL A 70 -12.49 7.55 -6.28
N SER A 71 -11.76 6.70 -5.56
CA SER A 71 -11.45 6.87 -4.15
C SER A 71 -9.96 6.94 -3.95
N SER A 72 -9.48 7.95 -3.25
CA SER A 72 -8.08 8.20 -2.95
C SER A 72 -7.95 8.47 -1.47
N ILE A 73 -7.37 7.52 -0.73
CA ILE A 73 -7.31 7.53 0.73
C ILE A 73 -5.86 7.48 1.17
N ARG A 74 -5.47 8.38 2.07
CA ARG A 74 -4.13 8.42 2.66
C ARG A 74 -4.21 8.14 4.15
N LEU A 75 -3.22 7.42 4.67
CA LEU A 75 -3.08 7.08 6.07
C LEU A 75 -1.79 7.68 6.62
N THR A 76 -1.97 8.65 7.51
CA THR A 76 -0.93 9.18 8.41
C THR A 76 -1.30 8.78 9.84
N ASP A 77 -1.76 9.70 10.69
CA ASP A 77 -2.25 9.37 12.04
C ASP A 77 -3.63 8.70 12.02
N GLN A 78 -4.47 9.13 11.09
CA GLN A 78 -5.79 8.57 10.83
C GLN A 78 -6.05 8.57 9.32
N PRO A 79 -6.86 7.63 8.80
CA PRO A 79 -7.24 7.66 7.40
C PRO A 79 -8.02 8.93 7.05
N TYR A 80 -7.75 9.49 5.87
CA TYR A 80 -8.51 10.63 5.36
C TYR A 80 -8.56 10.64 3.83
N VAL A 81 -9.57 11.33 3.29
CA VAL A 81 -9.75 11.47 1.84
C VAL A 81 -8.67 12.39 1.27
N HIS A 82 -7.85 11.86 0.37
CA HIS A 82 -6.86 12.60 -0.39
C HIS A 82 -7.39 12.89 -1.80
N GLY A 83 -8.36 13.80 -1.88
CA GLY A 83 -8.95 14.28 -3.13
C GLY A 83 -10.42 13.91 -3.29
N CYS A 84 -10.75 12.61 -3.34
CA CYS A 84 -12.11 12.14 -3.59
C CYS A 84 -12.35 10.75 -2.98
N ASP A 85 -13.60 10.46 -2.62
CA ASP A 85 -14.02 9.15 -2.12
C ASP A 85 -15.40 8.72 -2.68
N ASP A 86 -15.52 8.67 -4.00
CA ASP A 86 -16.78 8.33 -4.70
C ASP A 86 -17.34 6.95 -4.34
N HIS A 87 -16.48 6.05 -3.85
CA HIS A 87 -16.84 4.67 -3.49
C HIS A 87 -17.04 4.48 -1.99
N GLN A 88 -16.92 5.53 -1.17
CA GLN A 88 -17.07 5.46 0.29
C GLN A 88 -16.13 4.40 0.91
N LEU A 89 -14.85 4.43 0.53
CA LEU A 89 -13.83 3.49 1.01
C LEU A 89 -13.14 3.97 2.29
N LEU A 90 -13.30 5.24 2.69
CA LEU A 90 -12.72 5.75 3.93
C LEU A 90 -13.11 4.91 5.15
N ASP A 91 -14.37 4.48 5.22
CA ASP A 91 -14.89 3.68 6.33
C ASP A 91 -14.46 2.21 6.29
N SER A 92 -13.78 1.78 5.22
CA SER A 92 -13.34 0.40 4.98
C SER A 92 -11.83 0.28 4.79
N VAL A 93 -11.08 1.28 5.26
CA VAL A 93 -9.62 1.31 5.16
C VAL A 93 -9.02 0.12 5.94
N PRO A 94 -8.26 -0.77 5.28
CA PRO A 94 -7.63 -1.89 5.97
C PRO A 94 -6.37 -1.42 6.70
N ALA A 95 -5.89 -2.21 7.66
CA ALA A 95 -4.47 -2.14 8.02
C ALA A 95 -3.62 -2.57 6.82
N LEU A 96 -2.41 -2.01 6.65
CA LEU A 96 -1.54 -2.29 5.50
C LEU A 96 -1.32 -3.80 5.25
N ALA A 97 -1.07 -4.58 6.30
CA ALA A 97 -0.88 -6.03 6.22
C ALA A 97 -2.12 -6.79 5.68
N LYS A 98 -3.31 -6.17 5.72
CA LYS A 98 -4.59 -6.74 5.26
C LYS A 98 -5.02 -6.26 3.88
N VAL A 99 -4.18 -5.50 3.16
CA VAL A 99 -4.46 -5.08 1.78
C VAL A 99 -4.80 -6.26 0.86
N PRO A 100 -4.14 -7.43 0.89
CA PRO A 100 -4.52 -8.56 0.03
C PRO A 100 -5.97 -9.02 0.22
N THR A 101 -6.47 -9.02 1.46
CA THR A 101 -7.87 -9.32 1.80
C THR A 101 -8.81 -8.20 1.36
N PHE A 102 -8.40 -6.94 1.54
CA PHE A 102 -9.16 -5.78 1.07
C PHE A 102 -9.34 -5.78 -0.45
N LEU A 103 -8.30 -6.15 -1.21
CA LEU A 103 -8.40 -6.34 -2.65
C LEU A 103 -9.46 -7.39 -3.02
N SER A 104 -9.54 -8.50 -2.28
CA SER A 104 -10.59 -9.51 -2.49
C SER A 104 -11.99 -8.99 -2.18
N ALA A 105 -12.14 -8.13 -1.18
CA ALA A 105 -13.41 -7.48 -0.88
C ALA A 105 -13.81 -6.50 -2.00
N LEU A 106 -12.86 -5.77 -2.58
CA LEU A 106 -13.10 -4.91 -3.76
C LEU A 106 -13.50 -5.75 -4.98
N GLU A 107 -12.81 -6.87 -5.23
CA GLU A 107 -13.14 -7.80 -6.32
C GLU A 107 -14.59 -8.27 -6.22
N GLN A 108 -15.03 -8.68 -5.03
CA GLN A 108 -16.41 -9.08 -4.78
C GLN A 108 -17.39 -7.91 -4.92
N ARG A 109 -17.08 -6.75 -4.33
CA ARG A 109 -17.97 -5.58 -4.32
C ARG A 109 -18.21 -5.00 -5.71
N PHE A 110 -17.19 -5.00 -6.57
CA PHE A 110 -17.24 -4.40 -7.90
C PHE A 110 -17.38 -5.43 -9.03
N ALA A 111 -17.47 -6.73 -8.71
CA ALA A 111 -17.54 -7.84 -9.66
C ALA A 111 -16.40 -7.80 -10.71
N ILE A 112 -15.17 -7.64 -10.23
CA ILE A 112 -13.94 -7.62 -11.02
C ILE A 112 -12.93 -8.63 -10.47
N THR A 113 -11.85 -8.87 -11.22
CA THR A 113 -10.69 -9.63 -10.76
C THR A 113 -9.41 -8.82 -10.99
N PHE A 114 -8.62 -8.56 -9.95
CA PHE A 114 -7.31 -7.95 -10.13
C PHE A 114 -6.30 -8.95 -10.70
N VAL A 115 -5.50 -8.53 -11.67
CA VAL A 115 -4.47 -9.36 -12.28
C VAL A 115 -3.20 -9.32 -11.42
N ARG A 116 -3.28 -9.81 -10.18
CA ARG A 116 -2.25 -9.63 -9.13
C ARG A 116 -0.86 -10.14 -9.52
N HIS A 117 -0.78 -11.24 -10.26
CA HIS A 117 0.49 -11.78 -10.76
C HIS A 117 1.21 -10.86 -11.76
N ARG A 118 0.48 -9.93 -12.40
CA ARG A 118 1.02 -8.91 -13.31
C ARG A 118 1.17 -7.54 -12.66
N ALA A 119 1.12 -7.44 -11.32
CA ALA A 119 1.33 -6.19 -10.62
C ALA A 119 2.60 -5.48 -11.13
N VAL A 120 2.51 -4.18 -11.36
CA VAL A 120 3.68 -3.34 -11.61
C VAL A 120 4.15 -2.84 -10.25
N VAL A 121 5.39 -3.17 -9.89
CA VAL A 121 6.01 -2.76 -8.62
C VAL A 121 7.20 -1.86 -8.93
N ARG A 122 7.17 -0.63 -8.44
CA ARG A 122 8.31 0.31 -8.47
C ARG A 122 8.76 0.51 -7.04
N SER A 123 10.06 0.41 -6.79
CA SER A 123 10.59 0.48 -5.44
C SER A 123 12.08 0.79 -5.44
N THR A 124 12.58 1.33 -4.33
CA THR A 124 14.03 1.45 -4.09
C THR A 124 14.69 0.13 -3.69
N PHE A 125 13.91 -0.88 -3.27
CA PHE A 125 14.47 -2.18 -2.86
C PHE A 125 14.90 -3.03 -4.07
N LEU A 126 16.14 -3.53 -4.06
CA LEU A 126 16.70 -4.41 -5.11
C LEU A 126 15.83 -5.65 -5.42
N ARG A 127 15.09 -6.16 -4.43
CA ARG A 127 14.22 -7.34 -4.55
C ARG A 127 12.74 -7.03 -4.32
N GLY A 128 12.34 -5.76 -4.38
CA GLY A 128 10.99 -5.30 -4.07
C GLY A 128 9.91 -6.09 -4.81
N SER A 129 10.00 -6.15 -6.14
CA SER A 129 9.02 -6.88 -6.98
C SER A 129 8.92 -8.37 -6.64
N SER A 130 10.04 -9.05 -6.35
CA SER A 130 10.05 -10.49 -6.02
C SER A 130 9.45 -10.82 -4.65
N ILE A 131 9.36 -9.85 -3.74
CA ILE A 131 8.79 -10.02 -2.41
C ILE A 131 7.32 -9.55 -2.38
N VAL A 132 7.06 -8.39 -2.98
CA VAL A 132 5.74 -7.75 -2.98
C VAL A 132 4.71 -8.55 -3.79
N LYS A 133 5.09 -9.12 -4.94
CA LYS A 133 4.14 -9.87 -5.78
C LYS A 133 3.57 -11.12 -5.10
N PRO A 134 4.38 -11.99 -4.47
CA PRO A 134 3.85 -13.08 -3.66
C PRO A 134 2.89 -12.60 -2.56
N TRP A 135 3.26 -11.53 -1.84
CA TRP A 135 2.41 -10.96 -0.77
C TRP A 135 1.01 -10.58 -1.25
N LEU A 136 0.87 -10.06 -2.47
CA LEU A 136 -0.44 -9.72 -3.05
C LEU A 136 -1.33 -10.93 -3.36
N VAL A 137 -0.75 -12.12 -3.52
CA VAL A 137 -1.44 -13.35 -3.95
C VAL A 137 -1.84 -14.23 -2.78
N PHE A 138 -1.08 -14.21 -1.67
CA PHE A 138 -1.40 -15.01 -0.50
C PHE A 138 -2.54 -14.37 0.31
N VAL A 139 -3.70 -15.01 0.30
CA VAL A 139 -4.85 -14.76 1.19
C VAL A 139 -5.38 -16.08 1.71
#